data_AF-A0A1I9YQP6-F1
#
_entry.id   AF-A0A1I9YQP6-F1
#
_cell.length_a   1.000
_cell.length_b   1.000
_cell.length_c   1.000
_cell.angle_alpha   90.00
_cell.angle_beta   90.00
_cell.angle_gamma   90.00
#
_symmetry.space_group_name_H-M   'P 1'
#
loop_
_entity.id
_entity.type
_entity.pdbx_description
1 polymer ?
#
loop_
_entity_poly.entity_id
_entity_poly.type
_entity_poly.pdbx_seq_one_letter_code
_entity_poly.pdbx_strand_id
1 'polypeptide(L)'
;MNDLMTGSTAQPTMSSREIAELTGKRHDNVKRLIETMAERGTITFPQIEEISTATKPLTQYVFEGERGKRDSIIVVAQLSPEFTAALVDRWQQLEAQTATHPALPDFTDPAASAEAWAQQYRQRVAAERDVSALEHQVDDLQPKADALDHIASLEGSMCITDAAKNLAMKPKQLFEWLFLHEWIYKRVGNRDYLAYQTKLQAGLLVHKVHEYTGTDGELHYATRVCVTPLGLTRLATAIRADIAIASDVDTE
;
A
#
# COMPACT_ATOMS: atom_id res chain seq x y z
N MET A 1 -9.94 27.92 40.52
CA MET A 1 -11.34 28.39 40.54
C MET A 1 -12.16 27.22 40.00
N ASN A 2 -12.54 26.29 40.87
CA ASN A 2 -13.30 25.10 40.48
C ASN A 2 -14.77 25.37 40.76
N ASP A 3 -15.55 25.37 39.69
CA ASP A 3 -16.98 25.61 39.68
C ASP A 3 -17.69 24.33 40.17
N LEU A 4 -18.38 24.44 41.30
CA LEU A 4 -19.03 23.34 42.02
C LEU A 4 -20.48 23.26 41.52
N MET A 5 -20.73 22.51 40.45
CA MET A 5 -22.08 22.18 39.99
C MET A 5 -22.73 21.19 40.98
N THR A 6 -23.56 21.71 41.87
CA THR A 6 -24.49 20.97 42.72
C THR A 6 -25.64 20.41 41.87
N GLY A 7 -25.37 19.34 41.12
CA GLY A 7 -26.41 18.47 40.59
C GLY A 7 -26.89 17.53 41.69
N SER A 8 -28.20 17.51 41.97
CA SER A 8 -28.83 16.46 42.75
C SER A 8 -28.57 15.11 42.07
N THR A 9 -27.57 14.36 42.52
CA THR A 9 -27.28 13.02 42.03
C THR A 9 -28.27 12.05 42.66
N ALA A 10 -29.48 11.97 42.09
CA ALA A 10 -30.32 10.80 42.30
C ALA A 10 -29.48 9.57 41.88
N GLN A 11 -29.22 8.67 42.82
CA GLN A 11 -28.44 7.47 42.53
C GLN A 11 -29.17 6.68 41.44
N PRO A 12 -28.49 6.26 40.36
CA PRO A 12 -29.14 5.49 39.31
C PRO A 12 -29.60 4.15 39.88
N THR A 13 -30.89 3.84 39.70
CA THR A 13 -31.50 2.58 40.13
C THR A 13 -32.00 1.80 38.91
N MET A 14 -32.17 0.48 39.06
CA MET A 14 -32.84 -0.35 38.04
C MET A 14 -33.82 -1.29 38.73
N SER A 15 -35.03 -1.42 38.19
CA SER A 15 -36.07 -2.29 38.77
C SER A 15 -36.19 -3.64 38.05
N SER A 16 -36.69 -4.65 38.75
CA SER A 16 -37.04 -5.96 38.15
C SER A 16 -38.05 -5.86 36.98
N ARG A 17 -38.86 -4.79 36.92
CA ARG A 17 -39.78 -4.55 35.81
C ARG A 17 -39.06 -4.01 34.58
N GLU A 18 -38.17 -3.05 34.76
CA GLU A 18 -37.30 -2.56 33.69
C GLU A 18 -36.45 -3.69 33.11
N ILE A 19 -35.94 -4.60 33.94
CA ILE A 19 -35.23 -5.81 33.48
C ILE A 19 -36.15 -6.71 32.65
N ALA A 20 -37.41 -6.89 33.07
CA ALA A 20 -38.38 -7.70 32.34
C ALA A 20 -38.70 -7.11 30.97
N GLU A 21 -38.85 -5.78 30.89
CA GLU A 21 -39.04 -5.05 29.64
C GLU A 21 -37.80 -5.15 28.74
N LEU A 22 -36.60 -4.90 29.29
CA LEU A 22 -35.34 -4.95 28.57
C LEU A 22 -35.04 -6.34 27.97
N THR A 23 -35.40 -7.40 28.69
CA THR A 23 -35.14 -8.79 28.27
C THR A 23 -36.33 -9.44 27.54
N GLY A 24 -37.47 -8.75 27.45
CA GLY A 24 -38.71 -9.28 26.88
C GLY A 24 -39.28 -10.49 27.63
N LYS A 25 -38.94 -10.66 28.91
CA LYS A 25 -39.38 -11.80 29.74
C LYS A 25 -40.54 -11.39 30.65
N ARG A 26 -41.38 -12.35 31.02
CA ARG A 26 -42.44 -12.10 32.01
C ARG A 26 -41.84 -11.71 33.36
N HIS A 27 -42.36 -10.65 33.98
CA HIS A 27 -41.88 -10.15 35.28
C HIS A 27 -41.86 -11.23 36.38
N ASP A 28 -42.84 -12.12 36.41
CA ASP A 28 -42.88 -13.27 37.35
C ASP A 28 -41.64 -14.17 37.24
N ASN A 29 -41.16 -14.41 36.00
CA ASN A 29 -39.98 -15.24 35.77
C ASN A 29 -38.70 -14.50 36.18
N VAL A 30 -38.65 -13.17 36.00
CA VAL A 30 -37.53 -12.33 36.44
C VAL A 30 -37.44 -12.33 37.97
N LYS A 31 -38.57 -12.17 38.68
CA LYS A 31 -38.60 -12.25 40.16
C LYS A 31 -38.11 -13.59 40.68
N ARG A 32 -38.63 -14.70 40.13
CA ARG A 32 -38.20 -16.05 40.52
C ARG A 32 -36.70 -16.26 40.29
N LEU A 33 -36.16 -15.72 39.19
CA LEU A 33 -34.73 -15.79 38.92
C LEU A 33 -33.92 -14.99 39.95
N ILE A 34 -34.34 -13.77 40.27
CA ILE A 34 -33.70 -12.92 41.30
C ILE A 34 -33.68 -13.65 42.64
N GLU A 35 -34.80 -14.21 43.08
CA GLU A 35 -34.89 -15.00 44.32
C GLU A 35 -33.92 -16.19 44.30
N THR A 36 -33.95 -16.99 43.22
CA THR A 36 -33.07 -18.16 43.06
C THR A 36 -31.59 -17.78 43.08
N MET A 37 -31.23 -16.66 42.43
CA MET A 37 -29.84 -16.19 42.36
C MET A 37 -29.38 -15.60 43.69
N ALA A 38 -30.26 -14.94 44.43
CA ALA A 38 -29.97 -14.43 45.76
C ALA A 38 -29.81 -15.57 46.77
N GLU A 39 -30.66 -16.60 46.72
CA GLU A 39 -30.54 -17.82 47.55
C GLU A 39 -29.23 -18.58 47.29
N ARG A 40 -28.79 -18.64 46.03
CA ARG A 40 -27.50 -19.23 45.63
C ARG A 40 -26.30 -18.33 45.96
N GLY A 41 -26.53 -17.12 46.45
CA GLY A 41 -25.49 -16.13 46.75
C GLY A 41 -24.78 -15.55 45.52
N THR A 42 -25.37 -15.69 44.32
CA THR A 42 -24.82 -15.11 43.08
C THR A 42 -24.99 -13.60 43.03
N ILE A 43 -26.09 -13.11 43.60
CA ILE A 43 -26.39 -11.69 43.82
C ILE A 43 -26.77 -11.47 45.28
N THR A 44 -26.67 -10.23 45.75
CA THR A 44 -27.28 -9.86 47.04
C THR A 44 -28.80 -9.75 46.87
N PHE A 45 -29.56 -10.12 47.89
CA PHE A 45 -31.01 -9.96 47.87
C PHE A 45 -31.38 -8.46 47.74
N PRO A 46 -32.03 -8.04 46.63
CA PRO A 46 -32.34 -6.63 46.39
C PRO A 46 -33.51 -6.14 47.24
N GLN A 47 -33.60 -4.82 47.44
CA GLN A 47 -34.67 -4.20 48.22
C GLN A 47 -36.02 -4.45 47.55
N ILE A 48 -37.03 -4.81 48.35
CA ILE A 48 -38.42 -4.98 47.89
C ILE A 48 -39.14 -3.66 48.10
N GLU A 49 -39.78 -3.15 47.04
CA GLU A 49 -40.68 -2.01 47.12
C GLU A 49 -42.10 -2.40 46.66
N GLU A 50 -43.10 -1.90 47.39
CA GLU A 50 -44.50 -2.02 47.01
C GLU A 50 -44.94 -0.80 46.20
N ILE A 51 -45.40 -1.05 44.98
CA ILE A 51 -45.99 -0.05 44.12
C ILE A 51 -47.51 -0.14 44.26
N SER A 52 -48.14 0.95 44.68
CA SER A 52 -49.59 1.04 44.70
C SER A 52 -50.13 1.10 43.27
N THR A 53 -50.80 0.03 42.84
CA THR A 53 -51.53 0.00 41.56
C THR A 53 -53.03 0.15 41.83
N ALA A 54 -53.80 0.65 40.86
CA ALA A 54 -55.24 0.91 40.99
C ALA A 54 -56.09 -0.29 41.46
N THR A 55 -55.58 -1.52 41.36
CA THR A 55 -56.32 -2.75 41.68
C THR A 55 -55.75 -3.50 42.90
N LYS A 56 -54.42 -3.62 43.04
CA LYS A 56 -53.71 -4.24 44.18
C LYS A 56 -52.26 -3.72 44.29
N PRO A 57 -51.65 -3.67 45.49
CA PRO A 57 -50.22 -3.40 45.63
C PRO A 57 -49.41 -4.51 44.97
N LEU A 58 -48.38 -4.12 44.19
CA LEU A 58 -47.49 -5.05 43.51
C LEU A 58 -46.06 -4.86 43.99
N THR A 59 -45.35 -5.96 44.25
CA THR A 59 -43.96 -5.92 44.71
C THR A 59 -42.96 -6.00 43.56
N GLN A 60 -41.98 -5.10 43.56
CA GLN A 60 -40.83 -5.12 42.68
C GLN A 60 -39.52 -5.14 43.46
N TYR A 61 -38.48 -5.70 42.86
CA TYR A 61 -37.11 -5.57 43.36
C TYR A 61 -36.44 -4.34 42.75
N VAL A 62 -35.70 -3.60 43.58
CA VAL A 62 -34.93 -2.42 43.19
C VAL A 62 -33.44 -2.66 43.46
N PHE A 63 -32.65 -2.41 42.43
CA PHE A 63 -31.19 -2.51 42.44
C PHE A 63 -30.60 -1.10 42.52
N GLU A 64 -29.85 -0.82 43.59
CA GLU A 64 -29.25 0.49 43.84
C GLU A 64 -27.74 0.41 44.10
N GLY A 65 -27.03 1.49 43.78
CA GLY A 65 -25.59 1.61 43.96
C GLY A 65 -24.76 0.67 43.06
N GLU A 66 -23.44 0.68 43.24
CA GLU A 66 -22.50 -0.11 42.42
C GLU A 66 -22.78 -1.63 42.51
N ARG A 67 -23.18 -2.11 43.69
CA ARG A 67 -23.49 -3.52 43.88
C ARG A 67 -24.82 -3.91 43.23
N GLY A 68 -25.86 -3.08 43.36
CA GLY A 68 -27.11 -3.28 42.64
C GLY A 68 -26.91 -3.24 41.12
N LYS A 69 -26.09 -2.32 40.62
CA LYS A 69 -25.72 -2.24 39.20
C LYS A 69 -25.04 -3.52 38.69
N ARG A 70 -24.07 -4.06 39.44
CA ARG A 70 -23.45 -5.34 39.11
C ARG A 70 -24.49 -6.46 39.06
N ASP A 71 -25.27 -6.58 40.13
CA ASP A 71 -26.19 -7.70 40.29
C ASP A 71 -27.33 -7.66 39.26
N SER A 72 -27.78 -6.48 38.88
CA SER A 72 -28.79 -6.27 37.84
C SER A 72 -28.27 -6.63 36.44
N ILE A 73 -26.98 -6.36 36.14
CA ILE A 73 -26.31 -6.84 34.92
C ILE A 73 -26.20 -8.36 34.90
N ILE A 74 -25.87 -9.01 36.03
CA ILE A 74 -25.79 -10.48 36.10
C ILE A 74 -27.17 -11.11 35.81
N VAL A 75 -28.25 -10.53 36.37
CA VAL A 75 -29.62 -10.99 36.09
C VAL A 75 -29.95 -10.86 34.60
N VAL A 76 -29.63 -9.72 33.98
CA VAL A 76 -29.83 -9.51 32.53
C VAL A 76 -29.00 -10.51 31.71
N ALA A 77 -27.74 -10.74 32.08
CA ALA A 77 -26.86 -11.68 31.41
C ALA A 77 -27.41 -13.12 31.44
N GLN A 78 -28.02 -13.53 32.54
CA GLN A 78 -28.64 -14.86 32.65
C GLN A 78 -29.93 -14.99 31.80
N LEU A 79 -30.66 -13.89 31.60
CA LEU A 79 -31.92 -13.86 30.85
C LEU A 79 -31.72 -13.68 29.34
N SER A 80 -30.58 -13.12 28.92
CA SER A 80 -30.24 -12.82 27.52
C SER A 80 -28.98 -13.59 27.08
N PRO A 81 -29.15 -14.76 26.45
CA PRO A 81 -28.03 -15.49 25.84
C PRO A 81 -27.29 -14.67 24.77
N GLU A 82 -28.00 -13.78 24.08
CA GLU A 82 -27.40 -12.86 23.09
C GLU A 82 -26.41 -11.89 23.74
N PHE A 83 -26.74 -11.37 24.93
CA PHE A 83 -25.82 -10.54 25.70
C PHE A 83 -24.57 -11.32 26.13
N THR A 84 -24.72 -12.57 26.56
CA THR A 84 -23.58 -13.43 26.89
C THR A 84 -22.73 -13.76 25.66
N ALA A 85 -23.34 -14.03 24.51
CA ALA A 85 -22.63 -14.29 23.26
C ALA A 85 -21.78 -13.08 22.83
N ALA A 86 -22.36 -11.88 22.85
CA ALA A 86 -21.62 -10.65 22.52
C ALA A 86 -20.42 -10.42 23.45
N LEU A 87 -20.54 -10.77 24.73
CA LEU A 87 -19.42 -10.68 25.69
C LEU A 87 -18.30 -11.67 25.33
N VAL A 88 -18.66 -12.92 24.99
CA VAL A 88 -17.70 -13.95 24.58
C VAL A 88 -17.00 -13.54 23.27
N ASP A 89 -17.76 -13.09 22.27
CA ASP A 89 -17.21 -12.64 20.99
C ASP A 89 -16.24 -11.48 21.18
N ARG A 90 -16.57 -10.54 22.08
CA ARG A 90 -15.68 -9.42 22.40
C ARG A 90 -14.36 -9.88 23.02
N TRP A 91 -14.40 -10.87 23.91
CA TRP A 91 -13.18 -11.45 24.49
C TRP A 91 -12.34 -12.17 23.45
N GLN A 92 -12.95 -12.98 22.60
CA GLN A 92 -12.24 -13.62 21.48
C GLN A 92 -11.60 -12.61 20.54
N GLN A 93 -12.27 -11.48 20.27
CA GLN A 93 -11.70 -10.40 19.47
C GLN A 93 -10.47 -9.76 20.14
N LEU A 94 -10.51 -9.54 21.46
CA LEU A 94 -9.37 -8.99 22.22
C LEU A 94 -8.18 -9.96 22.28
N GLU A 95 -8.46 -11.26 22.40
CA GLU A 95 -7.45 -12.32 22.33
C GLU A 95 -6.80 -12.36 20.94
N ALA A 96 -7.59 -12.29 19.86
CA ALA A 96 -7.08 -12.23 18.49
C ALA A 96 -6.21 -10.97 18.25
N GLN A 97 -6.61 -9.82 18.80
CA GLN A 97 -5.80 -8.58 18.72
C GLN A 97 -4.46 -8.75 19.45
N THR A 98 -4.46 -9.42 20.59
CA THR A 98 -3.24 -9.68 21.36
C THR A 98 -2.32 -10.69 20.66
N ALA A 99 -2.89 -11.71 20.01
CA ALA A 99 -2.15 -12.69 19.22
C ALA A 99 -1.49 -12.12 17.95
N THR A 100 -1.89 -10.92 17.51
CA THR A 100 -1.32 -10.24 16.34
C THR A 100 -0.06 -9.44 16.68
N HIS A 101 0.26 -9.25 17.96
CA HIS A 101 1.57 -8.71 18.34
C HIS A 101 2.66 -9.74 18.08
N PRO A 102 3.86 -9.35 17.58
CA PRO A 102 4.96 -10.29 17.41
C PRO A 102 5.21 -10.93 18.77
N ALA A 103 5.05 -12.25 18.83
CA ALA A 103 5.30 -13.02 20.03
C ALA A 103 6.66 -12.62 20.58
N LEU A 104 6.71 -12.30 21.87
CA LEU A 104 7.99 -12.17 22.57
C LEU A 104 8.81 -13.44 22.29
N PRO A 105 10.11 -13.32 21.96
CA PRO A 105 10.91 -14.49 21.66
C PRO A 105 10.84 -15.48 22.82
N ASP A 106 10.80 -16.76 22.49
CA ASP A 106 10.78 -17.83 23.47
C ASP A 106 12.08 -17.77 24.31
N PHE A 107 11.97 -17.30 25.56
CA PHE A 107 13.09 -17.17 26.49
C PHE A 107 13.40 -18.47 27.24
N THR A 108 12.77 -19.60 26.85
CA THR A 108 13.01 -20.90 27.47
C THR A 108 14.46 -21.36 27.27
N ASP A 109 15.13 -20.90 26.22
CA ASP A 109 16.58 -20.99 26.03
C ASP A 109 17.23 -19.61 25.75
N PRO A 110 17.83 -18.98 26.77
CA PRO A 110 18.53 -17.71 26.61
C PRO A 110 19.65 -17.74 25.55
N ALA A 111 20.32 -18.87 25.34
CA ALA A 111 21.39 -18.99 24.35
C ALA A 111 20.84 -18.91 22.92
N ALA A 112 19.81 -19.69 22.61
CA ALA A 112 19.14 -19.67 21.30
C ALA A 112 18.55 -18.28 20.98
N SER A 113 18.00 -17.58 21.98
CA SER A 113 17.48 -16.23 21.80
C SER A 113 18.57 -15.20 21.45
N ALA A 114 19.75 -15.32 22.07
CA ALA A 114 20.91 -14.47 21.79
C ALA A 114 21.48 -14.74 20.39
N GLU A 115 21.50 -15.99 19.94
CA GLU A 115 21.91 -16.37 18.58
C GLU A 115 20.99 -15.80 17.51
N ALA A 116 19.67 -15.92 17.69
CA ALA A 116 18.68 -15.36 16.77
C ALA A 116 18.81 -13.83 16.66
N TRP A 117 19.00 -13.15 17.80
CA TRP A 117 19.24 -11.71 17.81
C TRP A 117 20.54 -11.33 17.09
N ALA A 118 21.63 -12.06 17.34
CA ALA A 118 22.91 -11.83 16.66
C ALA A 118 22.80 -12.05 15.15
N GLN A 119 22.05 -13.06 14.70
CA GLN A 119 21.80 -13.29 13.28
C GLN A 119 21.01 -12.15 12.65
N GLN A 120 19.93 -11.71 13.30
CA GLN A 120 19.12 -10.58 12.81
C GLN A 120 19.94 -9.29 12.75
N TYR A 121 20.78 -9.04 13.76
CA TYR A 121 21.68 -7.88 13.77
C TYR A 121 22.67 -7.92 12.61
N ARG A 122 23.31 -9.08 12.36
CA ARG A 122 24.24 -9.25 11.22
C ARG A 122 23.53 -9.02 9.89
N GLN A 123 22.30 -9.51 9.73
CA GLN A 123 21.51 -9.28 8.52
C GLN A 123 21.21 -7.79 8.31
N ARG A 124 20.85 -7.06 9.39
CA ARG A 124 20.63 -5.61 9.31
C ARG A 124 21.91 -4.87 8.92
N VAL A 125 23.03 -5.18 9.56
CA VAL A 125 24.32 -4.55 9.25
C VAL A 125 24.77 -4.86 7.82
N ALA A 126 24.53 -6.08 7.31
CA ALA A 126 24.81 -6.42 5.93
C ALA A 126 23.93 -5.61 4.97
N ALA A 127 22.63 -5.55 5.22
CA ALA A 127 21.71 -4.76 4.41
C ALA A 127 22.06 -3.26 4.42
N GLU A 128 22.44 -2.70 5.57
CA GLU A 128 22.89 -1.30 5.68
C GLU A 128 24.16 -1.04 4.85
N ARG A 129 25.10 -2.00 4.82
CA ARG A 129 26.30 -1.90 3.96
C ARG A 129 25.94 -1.96 2.48
N ASP A 130 25.03 -2.84 2.10
CA ASP A 130 24.59 -2.95 0.70
C ASP A 130 23.87 -1.68 0.26
N VAL A 131 23.02 -1.11 1.10
CA VAL A 131 22.36 0.18 0.85
C VAL A 131 23.39 1.29 0.68
N SER A 132 24.35 1.42 1.59
CA SER A 132 25.40 2.43 1.49
C SER A 132 26.26 2.26 0.23
N ALA A 133 26.59 1.02 -0.16
CA ALA A 133 27.32 0.76 -1.40
C ALA A 133 26.52 1.14 -2.64
N LEU A 134 25.21 0.87 -2.65
CA LEU A 134 24.31 1.26 -3.75
C LEU A 134 24.13 2.78 -3.81
N GLU A 135 24.01 3.46 -2.67
CA GLU A 135 23.94 4.93 -2.60
C GLU A 135 25.18 5.57 -3.23
N HIS A 136 26.38 5.07 -2.90
CA HIS A 136 27.61 5.53 -3.53
C HIS A 136 27.64 5.30 -5.05
N GLN A 137 27.12 4.17 -5.54
CA GLN A 137 27.00 3.93 -6.98
C GLN A 137 26.01 4.89 -7.64
N VAL A 138 24.90 5.20 -6.98
CA VAL A 138 23.92 6.18 -7.48
C VAL A 138 24.55 7.57 -7.54
N ASP A 139 25.28 8.00 -6.50
CA ASP A 139 25.99 9.29 -6.48
C ASP A 139 26.99 9.43 -7.63
N ASP A 140 27.68 8.35 -8.00
CA ASP A 140 28.62 8.33 -9.13
C ASP A 140 27.94 8.31 -10.51
N LEU A 141 26.74 7.74 -10.59
CA LEU A 141 25.98 7.58 -11.84
C LEU A 141 25.07 8.77 -12.13
N GLN A 142 24.52 9.41 -11.11
CA GLN A 142 23.62 10.55 -11.23
C GLN A 142 24.19 11.69 -12.09
N PRO A 143 25.41 12.21 -11.85
CA PRO A 143 25.95 13.29 -12.69
C PRO A 143 26.20 12.85 -14.14
N LYS A 144 26.43 11.54 -14.39
CA LYS A 144 26.57 11.01 -15.75
C LYS A 144 25.22 10.92 -16.45
N ALA A 145 24.18 10.51 -15.73
CA ALA A 145 22.80 10.51 -16.23
C ALA A 145 22.34 11.94 -16.55
N ASP A 146 22.55 12.88 -15.63
CA ASP A 146 22.21 14.30 -15.82
C ASP A 146 22.95 14.92 -17.01
N ALA A 147 24.23 14.59 -17.19
CA ALA A 147 25.00 15.03 -18.35
C ALA A 147 24.45 14.47 -19.68
N LEU A 148 24.03 13.21 -19.70
CA LEU A 148 23.41 12.59 -20.88
C LEU A 148 22.04 13.21 -21.18
N ASP A 149 21.23 13.49 -20.17
CA ASP A 149 19.95 14.16 -20.32
C ASP A 149 20.12 15.60 -20.82
N HIS A 150 21.14 16.31 -20.35
CA HIS A 150 21.49 17.62 -20.88
C HIS A 150 21.86 17.55 -22.37
N ILE A 151 22.71 16.62 -22.77
CA ILE A 151 23.08 16.41 -24.19
C ILE A 151 21.85 16.05 -25.03
N ALA A 152 20.95 15.21 -24.49
CA ALA A 152 19.73 14.82 -25.17
C ALA A 152 18.77 16.01 -25.39
N SER A 153 18.80 17.00 -24.50
CA SER A 153 17.98 18.21 -24.59
C SER A 153 18.49 19.26 -25.59
N LEU A 154 19.72 19.10 -26.11
CA LEU A 154 20.30 20.07 -27.05
C LEU A 154 19.51 20.13 -28.36
N GLU A 155 19.41 21.35 -28.92
CA GLU A 155 18.84 21.55 -30.24
C GLU A 155 19.84 21.17 -31.33
N GLY A 156 19.32 20.52 -32.38
CA GLY A 156 20.13 20.15 -33.52
C GLY A 156 19.67 18.86 -34.17
N SER A 157 20.31 18.54 -35.28
CA SER A 157 20.10 17.26 -35.94
C SER A 157 21.29 16.96 -36.84
N MET A 158 21.71 15.71 -36.90
CA MET A 158 22.77 15.26 -37.81
C MET A 158 22.23 14.21 -38.77
N CYS A 159 22.86 14.06 -39.93
CA CYS A 159 22.44 13.02 -40.84
C CYS A 159 22.79 11.62 -40.29
N ILE A 160 22.06 10.59 -40.72
CA ILE A 160 22.28 9.20 -40.24
C ILE A 160 23.75 8.76 -40.42
N THR A 161 24.41 9.20 -41.49
CA THR A 161 25.82 8.90 -41.74
C THR A 161 26.75 9.47 -40.67
N ASP A 162 26.48 10.69 -40.18
CA ASP A 162 27.28 11.30 -39.13
C ASP A 162 26.88 10.78 -37.75
N ALA A 163 25.59 10.44 -37.55
CA ALA A 163 25.16 9.71 -36.36
C ALA A 163 25.88 8.37 -36.21
N ALA A 164 26.07 7.64 -37.32
CA ALA A 164 26.84 6.38 -37.32
C ALA A 164 28.28 6.57 -36.84
N LYS A 165 28.95 7.66 -37.24
CA LYS A 165 30.31 7.98 -36.76
C LYS A 165 30.33 8.25 -35.26
N ASN A 166 29.34 9.01 -34.75
CA ASN A 166 29.21 9.28 -33.31
C ASN A 166 28.93 8.00 -32.50
N LEU A 167 28.21 7.05 -33.08
CA LEU A 167 27.94 5.73 -32.49
C LEU A 167 29.08 4.72 -32.73
N ALA A 168 30.19 5.13 -33.36
CA ALA A 168 31.31 4.27 -33.75
C ALA A 168 30.91 3.05 -34.62
N MET A 169 29.91 3.22 -35.48
CA MET A 169 29.39 2.18 -36.39
C MET A 169 29.62 2.53 -37.86
N LYS A 170 29.66 1.51 -38.73
CA LYS A 170 29.64 1.75 -40.17
C LYS A 170 28.25 2.28 -40.57
N PRO A 171 28.15 3.31 -41.43
CA PRO A 171 26.85 3.86 -41.85
C PRO A 171 25.86 2.80 -42.36
N LYS A 172 26.35 1.85 -43.16
CA LYS A 172 25.52 0.74 -43.67
C LYS A 172 24.86 -0.07 -42.55
N GLN A 173 25.62 -0.39 -41.49
CA GLN A 173 25.11 -1.16 -40.35
C GLN A 173 24.05 -0.37 -39.58
N LEU A 174 24.24 0.95 -39.40
CA LEU A 174 23.24 1.77 -38.74
C LEU A 174 21.95 1.88 -39.57
N PHE A 175 22.04 2.03 -40.90
CA PHE A 175 20.87 2.05 -41.76
C PHE A 175 20.10 0.72 -41.72
N GLU A 176 20.80 -0.41 -41.72
CA GLU A 176 20.19 -1.74 -41.57
C GLU A 176 19.53 -1.91 -40.20
N TRP A 177 20.19 -1.50 -39.12
CA TRP A 177 19.65 -1.56 -37.76
C TRP A 177 18.40 -0.69 -37.61
N LEU A 178 18.43 0.56 -38.10
CA LEU A 178 17.28 1.47 -38.07
C LEU A 178 16.10 0.95 -38.90
N PHE A 179 16.37 0.26 -40.01
CA PHE A 179 15.34 -0.34 -40.83
C PHE A 179 14.70 -1.54 -40.12
N LEU A 180 15.52 -2.41 -39.53
CA LEU A 180 15.07 -3.60 -38.80
C LEU A 180 14.25 -3.26 -37.56
N HIS A 181 14.64 -2.21 -36.82
CA HIS A 181 13.97 -1.77 -35.59
C HIS A 181 12.84 -0.76 -35.84
N GLU A 182 12.36 -0.63 -37.07
CA GLU A 182 11.25 0.24 -37.46
C GLU A 182 11.45 1.72 -37.07
N TRP A 183 12.68 2.22 -37.23
CA TRP A 183 12.96 3.65 -37.13
C TRP A 183 12.77 4.35 -38.46
N ILE A 184 13.18 3.68 -39.54
CA ILE A 184 13.03 4.14 -40.91
C ILE A 184 12.43 3.05 -41.80
N TYR A 185 11.83 3.46 -42.92
CA TYR A 185 11.30 2.57 -43.95
C TYR A 185 11.50 3.14 -45.34
N LYS A 186 11.24 2.34 -46.38
CA LYS A 186 11.18 2.79 -47.77
C LYS A 186 9.76 2.64 -48.31
N ARG A 187 9.27 3.69 -48.97
CA ARG A 187 7.98 3.61 -49.68
C ARG A 187 8.19 2.96 -51.04
N VAL A 188 7.21 2.18 -51.50
CA VAL A 188 7.22 1.61 -52.85
C VAL A 188 7.38 2.73 -53.89
N GLY A 189 8.39 2.61 -54.76
CA GLY A 189 8.73 3.61 -55.78
C GLY A 189 9.58 4.79 -55.30
N ASN A 190 9.88 4.91 -54.01
CA ASN A 190 10.82 5.91 -53.49
C ASN A 190 12.18 5.27 -53.15
N ARG A 191 13.28 5.93 -53.54
CA ARG A 191 14.65 5.48 -53.26
C ARG A 191 15.12 5.91 -51.87
N ASP A 192 14.51 6.95 -51.31
CA ASP A 192 14.92 7.55 -50.05
C ASP A 192 14.24 6.89 -48.85
N TYR A 193 14.95 6.91 -47.71
CA TYR A 193 14.41 6.47 -46.43
C TYR A 193 13.53 7.54 -45.82
N LEU A 194 12.39 7.13 -45.25
CA LEU A 194 11.52 7.96 -44.44
C LEU A 194 11.54 7.46 -43.00
N ALA A 195 11.34 8.38 -42.05
CA ALA A 195 11.19 8.03 -40.63
C ALA A 195 9.75 7.60 -40.35
N TYR A 196 9.57 6.64 -39.44
CA TYR A 196 8.25 6.33 -38.92
C TYR A 196 7.69 7.50 -38.09
N GLN A 197 6.38 7.71 -38.19
CA GLN A 197 5.69 8.82 -37.53
C GLN A 197 5.89 8.81 -36.00
N THR A 198 5.96 7.62 -35.38
CA THR A 198 6.21 7.46 -33.95
C THR A 198 7.55 8.04 -33.52
N LYS A 199 8.60 7.88 -34.34
CA LYS A 199 9.94 8.41 -34.05
C LYS A 199 10.04 9.92 -34.28
N LEU A 200 9.26 10.44 -35.23
CA LEU A 200 9.12 11.88 -35.45
C LEU A 200 8.40 12.56 -34.27
N GLN A 201 7.29 11.98 -33.82
CA GLN A 201 6.52 12.49 -32.67
C GLN A 201 7.30 12.42 -31.36
N ALA A 202 8.10 11.37 -31.17
CA ALA A 202 8.99 11.24 -30.02
C ALA A 202 10.22 12.17 -30.09
N GLY A 203 10.38 12.97 -31.15
CA GLY A 203 11.51 13.89 -31.33
C GLY A 203 12.86 13.20 -31.52
N LEU A 204 12.87 11.92 -31.86
CA LEU A 204 14.10 11.13 -32.05
C LEU A 204 14.69 11.33 -33.45
N LEU A 205 13.82 11.50 -34.44
CA LEU A 205 14.17 11.76 -35.83
C LEU A 205 13.45 13.03 -36.30
N VAL A 206 14.05 13.72 -37.25
CA VAL A 206 13.45 14.88 -37.93
C VAL A 206 13.69 14.79 -39.44
N HIS A 207 12.80 15.37 -40.23
CA HIS A 207 12.97 15.52 -41.66
C HIS A 207 13.52 16.92 -41.96
N LYS A 208 14.65 16.98 -42.66
CA LYS A 208 15.23 18.25 -43.14
C LYS A 208 15.35 18.22 -44.66
N VAL A 209 15.11 19.37 -45.28
CA VAL A 209 15.36 19.55 -46.70
C VAL A 209 16.86 19.71 -46.90
N HIS A 210 17.42 18.97 -47.86
CA HIS A 210 18.80 19.07 -48.28
C HIS A 210 18.85 19.27 -49.79
N GLU A 211 19.70 20.20 -50.22
CA GLU A 211 19.96 20.48 -51.62
C GLU A 211 21.09 19.60 -52.16
N TYR A 212 20.91 19.03 -53.35
CA TYR A 212 21.97 18.31 -54.03
C TYR A 212 21.99 18.71 -55.50
N THR A 213 23.20 18.77 -56.07
CA THR A 213 23.39 19.01 -57.49
C THR A 213 23.25 17.69 -58.22
N GLY A 214 22.31 17.63 -59.17
CA GLY A 214 22.14 16.47 -60.05
C GLY A 214 23.32 16.30 -61.00
N THR A 215 23.35 15.19 -61.74
CA THR A 215 24.35 14.95 -62.80
C THR A 215 24.31 16.02 -63.90
N ASP A 216 23.19 16.72 -64.00
CA ASP A 216 22.89 17.69 -65.05
C ASP A 216 23.24 19.13 -64.63
N GLY A 217 23.81 19.30 -63.43
CA GLY A 217 24.18 20.60 -62.86
C GLY A 217 23.01 21.38 -62.23
N GLU A 218 21.78 20.90 -62.35
CA GLU A 218 20.60 21.49 -61.71
C GLU A 218 20.54 21.22 -60.19
N LEU A 219 19.99 22.19 -59.46
CA LEU A 219 19.75 22.07 -58.02
C LEU A 219 18.45 21.32 -57.76
N HIS A 220 18.54 20.23 -56.99
CA HIS A 220 17.39 19.46 -56.54
C HIS A 220 17.27 19.53 -55.01
N TYR A 221 16.03 19.50 -54.53
CA TYR A 221 15.72 19.43 -53.10
C TYR A 221 15.17 18.04 -52.77
N ALA A 222 15.73 17.39 -51.75
CA ALA A 222 15.22 16.15 -51.22
C ALA A 222 15.01 16.26 -49.71
N THR A 223 14.02 15.53 -49.20
CA THR A 223 13.82 15.36 -47.77
C THR A 223 14.74 14.27 -47.25
N ARG A 224 15.55 14.59 -46.25
CA ARG A 224 16.48 13.66 -45.60
C ARG A 224 16.09 13.46 -44.14
N VAL A 225 16.15 12.20 -43.69
CA VAL A 225 16.02 11.86 -42.27
C VAL A 225 17.30 12.21 -41.52
N CYS A 226 17.15 12.96 -40.44
CA CYS A 226 18.22 13.34 -39.53
C CYS A 226 17.88 12.87 -38.10
N VAL A 227 18.91 12.55 -37.34
CA VAL A 227 18.85 12.11 -35.95
C VAL A 227 19.07 13.30 -35.03
N THR A 228 18.21 13.48 -34.03
CA THR A 228 18.36 14.51 -33.00
C THR A 228 19.34 14.06 -31.90
N PRO A 229 19.84 14.95 -31.03
CA PRO A 229 20.63 14.55 -29.87
C PRO A 229 19.89 13.54 -28.97
N LEU A 230 18.59 13.73 -28.74
CA LEU A 230 17.72 12.76 -28.05
C LEU A 230 17.62 11.42 -28.79
N GLY A 231 17.52 11.45 -30.12
CA GLY A 231 17.56 10.25 -30.94
C GLY A 231 18.88 9.50 -30.82
N LEU A 232 20.00 10.24 -30.80
CA LEU A 232 21.34 9.69 -30.72
C LEU A 232 21.59 8.99 -29.38
N THR A 233 21.19 9.60 -28.25
CA THR A 233 21.32 8.97 -26.92
C THR A 233 20.48 7.69 -26.83
N ARG A 234 19.24 7.72 -27.33
CA ARG A 234 18.38 6.52 -27.38
C ARG A 234 18.94 5.42 -28.27
N LEU A 235 19.54 5.76 -29.41
CA LEU A 235 20.22 4.79 -30.28
C LEU A 235 21.42 4.17 -29.59
N ALA A 236 22.25 4.98 -28.91
CA ALA A 236 23.41 4.48 -28.17
C ALA A 236 23.01 3.45 -27.10
N THR A 237 21.93 3.70 -26.35
CA THR A 237 21.43 2.75 -25.35
C THR A 237 20.86 1.49 -25.99
N ALA A 238 20.00 1.62 -27.01
CA ALA A 238 19.34 0.48 -27.64
C ALA A 238 20.33 -0.47 -28.33
N ILE A 239 21.27 0.08 -29.08
CA ILE A 239 22.29 -0.72 -29.79
C ILE A 239 23.20 -1.44 -28.79
N ARG A 240 23.55 -0.80 -27.67
CA ARG A 240 24.35 -1.43 -26.62
C ARG A 240 23.60 -2.56 -25.93
N ALA A 241 22.30 -2.41 -25.69
CA ALA A 241 21.46 -3.45 -25.12
C ALA A 241 21.37 -4.67 -26.05
N ASP A 242 21.17 -4.46 -27.35
CA ASP A 242 21.15 -5.56 -28.34
C ASP A 242 22.48 -6.33 -28.39
N ILE A 243 23.61 -5.61 -28.31
CA ILE A 243 24.95 -6.24 -28.28
C ILE A 243 25.13 -7.08 -27.01
N ALA A 244 24.68 -6.59 -25.85
CA ALA A 244 24.79 -7.32 -24.58
C ALA A 244 23.93 -8.60 -24.60
N ILE A 245 22.71 -8.53 -25.15
CA ILE A 245 21.83 -9.69 -25.31
C ILE A 245 22.48 -10.73 -26.25
N ALA A 246 23.10 -10.28 -27.34
CA ALA A 246 23.78 -11.20 -28.26
C ALA A 246 24.99 -11.91 -27.63
N SER A 247 25.73 -11.27 -26.70
CA SER A 247 26.86 -11.91 -26.02
C SER A 247 26.47 -12.95 -24.97
N ASP A 248 25.33 -12.78 -24.31
CA ASP A 248 24.87 -13.72 -23.29
C ASP A 248 24.36 -15.04 -23.92
N VAL A 249 23.81 -14.99 -25.13
CA VAL A 249 23.31 -16.17 -25.87
C VAL A 249 24.44 -17.07 -26.39
N ASP A 250 25.64 -16.53 -26.62
CA ASP A 250 26.81 -17.30 -27.08
C ASP A 250 27.59 -17.96 -25.91
N THR A 251 27.19 -17.74 -24.66
CA THR A 251 27.91 -18.22 -23.45
C THR A 251 27.19 -19.39 -22.73
N GLU A 252 26.04 -19.86 -23.24
CA GLU A 252 25.36 -21.11 -22.82
C GLU A 252 25.59 -22.27 -23.81
#